data_AF-A0A518IMK6-F1
#
_entry.id   AF-A0A518IMK6-F1
#
_cell.length_a   1.000
_cell.length_b   1.000
_cell.length_c   1.000
_cell.angle_alpha   90.00
_cell.angle_beta   90.00
_cell.angle_gamma   90.00
#
_symmetry.space_group_name_H-M   'P 1'
#
loop_
_entity.id
_entity.type
_entity.pdbx_description
1 polymer ?
#
loop_
_entity_poly.entity_id
_entity_poly.type
_entity_poly.pdbx_seq_one_letter_code
_entity_poly.pdbx_strand_id
1 'polypeptide(L)'
;MTSKTRPEILSELQEILSDFQGQTYDAPIDEQTMFFQDLGFASIDAVVLGETLEEHFQTKLDFNPFLSELAAKQVKDLQVGELVDFLHRSL
;
A
#
# COMPACT_ATOMS: atom_id res chain seq x y z
N MET A 1 1.09 -12.60 19.85
CA MET A 1 0.93 -11.34 19.09
C MET A 1 1.66 -11.61 17.78
N THR A 2 0.91 -12.02 16.76
CA THR A 2 1.43 -12.54 15.49
C THR A 2 1.92 -11.38 14.64
N SER A 3 3.23 -11.16 14.61
CA SER A 3 3.86 -10.26 13.65
C SER A 3 3.57 -10.81 12.24
N LYS A 4 2.84 -10.04 11.42
CA LYS A 4 2.48 -10.45 10.05
C LYS A 4 3.73 -10.45 9.19
N THR A 5 3.90 -11.48 8.38
CA THR A 5 5.03 -11.57 7.45
C THR A 5 4.78 -10.73 6.19
N ARG A 6 5.85 -10.26 5.53
CA ARG A 6 5.76 -9.56 4.23
C ARG A 6 4.82 -10.24 3.21
N PRO A 7 4.91 -11.56 2.94
CA PRO A 7 4.02 -12.22 1.98
C PRO A 7 2.54 -12.22 2.41
N GLU A 8 2.25 -12.27 3.72
CA GLU A 8 0.87 -12.13 4.21
C GLU A 8 0.34 -10.72 3.95
N ILE A 9 1.14 -9.70 4.25
CA ILE A 9 0.78 -8.30 4.01
C ILE A 9 0.56 -8.04 2.51
N LEU A 10 1.43 -8.58 1.65
CA LEU A 10 1.28 -8.49 0.20
C LEU A 10 -0.02 -9.15 -0.29
N SER A 11 -0.37 -10.30 0.28
CA SER A 11 -1.61 -11.02 -0.09
C SER A 11 -2.84 -10.22 0.32
N GLU A 12 -2.84 -9.63 1.51
CA GLU A 12 -3.94 -8.77 1.99
C GLU A 12 -4.03 -7.47 1.18
N LEU A 13 -2.90 -6.85 0.84
CA LEU A 13 -2.85 -5.72 -0.07
C LEU A 13 -3.42 -6.07 -1.44
N GLN A 14 -3.10 -7.26 -1.98
CA GLN A 14 -3.66 -7.74 -3.23
C GLN A 14 -5.19 -7.81 -3.17
N GLU A 15 -5.75 -8.36 -2.09
CA GLU A 15 -7.21 -8.42 -1.92
C GLU A 15 -7.82 -7.01 -1.82
N ILE A 16 -7.24 -6.14 -0.99
CA ILE A 16 -7.71 -4.76 -0.84
C ILE A 16 -7.65 -4.02 -2.16
N LEU A 17 -6.52 -4.09 -2.88
CA LEU A 17 -6.33 -3.43 -4.17
C LEU A 17 -7.22 -4.01 -5.27
N SER A 18 -7.49 -5.31 -5.26
CA SER A 18 -8.40 -5.95 -6.21
C SER A 18 -9.86 -5.53 -6.01
N ASP A 19 -10.25 -5.19 -4.78
CA ASP A 19 -11.57 -4.62 -4.48
C ASP A 19 -11.57 -3.08 -4.57
N PHE A 20 -10.39 -2.45 -4.52
CA PHE A 20 -10.22 -1.01 -4.55
C PHE A 20 -10.69 -0.43 -5.88
N GLN A 21 -11.64 0.52 -5.79
CA GLN A 21 -12.30 1.16 -6.94
C GLN A 21 -13.02 0.21 -7.92
N GLY A 22 -13.24 -1.06 -7.55
CA GLY A 22 -13.90 -2.05 -8.40
C GLY A 22 -13.09 -2.43 -9.65
N GLN A 23 -11.78 -2.18 -9.64
CA GLN A 23 -10.89 -2.46 -10.77
C GLN A 23 -10.30 -3.86 -10.63
N THR A 24 -10.60 -4.75 -11.57
CA THR A 24 -10.00 -6.08 -11.62
C THR A 24 -8.68 -5.98 -12.38
N TYR A 25 -7.57 -6.23 -11.69
CA TYR A 25 -6.25 -6.28 -12.32
C TYR A 25 -6.02 -7.69 -12.88
N ASP A 26 -5.80 -7.79 -14.19
CA ASP A 26 -5.42 -9.05 -14.86
C ASP A 26 -3.97 -9.49 -14.52
N ALA A 27 -3.14 -8.56 -14.04
CA ALA A 27 -1.76 -8.83 -13.65
C ALA A 27 -1.65 -9.02 -12.12
N PRO A 28 -0.82 -9.98 -11.66
CA PRO A 28 -0.56 -10.16 -10.24
C PRO A 28 0.15 -8.91 -9.68
N ILE A 29 -0.33 -8.40 -8.56
CA ILE A 29 0.32 -7.28 -7.86
C ILE A 29 1.48 -7.86 -7.04
N ASP A 30 2.69 -7.47 -7.42
CA ASP A 30 3.94 -7.88 -6.78
C ASP A 30 4.66 -6.69 -6.13
N GLU A 31 5.73 -6.96 -5.36
CA GLU A 31 6.50 -5.92 -4.66
C GLU A 31 7.08 -4.86 -5.59
N GLN A 32 7.22 -5.16 -6.89
CA GLN A 32 7.78 -4.26 -7.90
C GLN A 32 6.69 -3.42 -8.59
N THR A 33 5.42 -3.75 -8.36
CA THR A 33 4.28 -3.06 -8.94
C THR A 33 4.19 -1.63 -8.43
N MET A 34 3.99 -0.71 -9.35
CA MET A 34 3.93 0.73 -9.13
C MET A 34 2.48 1.19 -9.01
N PHE A 35 2.17 1.90 -7.93
CA PHE A 35 0.83 2.41 -7.70
C PHE A 35 0.39 3.41 -8.78
N PHE A 36 1.26 4.33 -9.17
CA PHE A 36 0.89 5.39 -10.11
C PHE A 36 1.07 4.94 -11.58
N GLN A 37 2.17 4.24 -11.90
CA GLN A 37 2.43 3.77 -13.27
C GLN A 37 1.60 2.53 -13.64
N ASP A 38 1.54 1.52 -12.78
CA ASP A 38 0.88 0.24 -13.11
C ASP A 38 -0.60 0.26 -12.70
N LEU A 39 -0.92 0.69 -11.48
CA LEU A 39 -2.30 0.70 -10.99
C LEU A 39 -3.08 1.95 -11.41
N GLY A 40 -2.39 3.00 -11.86
CA GLY A 40 -3.00 4.27 -12.26
C GLY A 40 -3.52 5.10 -11.10
N PHE A 41 -3.09 4.82 -9.87
CA PHE A 41 -3.53 5.55 -8.67
C PHE A 41 -2.99 6.97 -8.68
N ALA A 42 -3.78 7.90 -8.16
CA ALA A 42 -3.36 9.24 -7.84
C ALA A 42 -2.88 9.34 -6.39
N SER A 43 -2.26 10.47 -6.04
CA SER A 43 -1.72 10.67 -4.68
C SER A 43 -2.82 10.64 -3.62
N ILE A 44 -4.06 10.96 -4.01
CA ILE A 44 -5.23 10.89 -3.13
C ILE A 44 -5.68 9.45 -2.89
N ASP A 45 -5.58 8.57 -3.89
CA ASP A 45 -5.91 7.15 -3.74
C ASP A 45 -4.96 6.48 -2.74
N ALA A 46 -3.68 6.87 -2.74
CA ALA A 46 -2.72 6.38 -1.75
C ALA A 46 -3.10 6.79 -0.31
N VAL A 47 -3.59 8.02 -0.10
CA VAL A 47 -4.08 8.47 1.22
C VAL A 47 -5.28 7.63 1.65
N VAL A 48 -6.27 7.45 0.77
CA VAL A 48 -7.48 6.67 1.05
C VAL A 48 -7.17 5.21 1.30
N LEU A 49 -6.22 4.63 0.55
CA LEU A 49 -5.73 3.28 0.78
C LEU A 49 -5.09 3.16 2.18
N GLY A 50 -4.29 4.14 2.59
CA GLY A 50 -3.72 4.21 3.93
C GLY A 50 -4.79 4.13 5.02
N GLU A 51 -5.83 4.96 4.93
CA GLU A 51 -6.97 4.94 5.86
C GLU A 51 -7.69 3.60 5.85
N THR A 52 -7.91 3.01 4.67
CA THR A 52 -8.55 1.69 4.52
C THR A 52 -7.71 0.60 5.21
N LEU A 53 -6.38 0.65 5.08
CA LEU A 53 -5.47 -0.28 5.73
C LEU A 53 -5.48 -0.09 7.25
N GLU A 54 -5.52 1.15 7.76
CA GLU A 54 -5.65 1.42 9.19
C GLU A 54 -6.93 0.82 9.78
N GLU A 55 -8.04 0.98 9.08
CA GLU A 55 -9.33 0.40 9.45
C GLU A 55 -9.29 -1.13 9.38
N HIS A 56 -8.69 -1.71 8.33
CA HIS A 56 -8.60 -3.16 8.13
C HIS A 56 -7.71 -3.83 9.18
N PHE A 57 -6.52 -3.28 9.43
CA PHE A 57 -5.58 -3.79 10.42
C PHE A 57 -5.92 -3.35 11.85
N GLN A 58 -6.91 -2.47 12.03
CA GLN A 58 -7.28 -1.87 13.32
C GLN A 58 -6.06 -1.26 14.06
N THR A 59 -5.12 -0.74 13.29
CA THR A 59 -3.84 -0.20 13.77
C THR A 59 -3.64 1.19 13.18
N LYS A 60 -3.08 2.10 13.97
CA LYS A 60 -2.69 3.41 13.45
C LYS A 60 -1.41 3.28 12.64
N LEU A 61 -1.51 3.57 11.36
CA LEU A 61 -0.42 3.62 10.41
C LEU A 61 -0.09 5.09 10.18
N ASP A 62 1.16 5.47 10.42
CA ASP A 62 1.66 6.82 10.12
C ASP A 62 1.81 7.07 8.60
N PHE A 63 0.71 6.96 7.86
CA PHE A 63 0.67 7.06 6.40
C PHE A 63 0.97 8.47 5.90
N ASN A 64 0.46 9.49 6.60
CA ASN A 64 0.75 10.90 6.30
C ASN A 64 2.27 11.21 6.35
N PRO A 65 2.99 10.84 7.43
CA PRO A 65 4.44 10.92 7.48
C PRO A 65 5.11 10.15 6.34
N PHE A 66 4.69 8.91 6.08
CA PHE A 66 5.24 8.07 5.02
C PHE A 66 5.13 8.73 3.64
N LEU A 67 3.95 9.22 3.26
CA LEU A 67 3.74 9.95 2.01
C LEU A 67 4.58 11.23 1.92
N SER A 68 4.74 11.92 3.05
CA SER A 68 5.59 13.12 3.12
C SER A 68 7.07 12.79 2.91
N GLU A 69 7.55 11.66 3.45
CA GLU A 69 8.91 11.17 3.22
C GLU A 69 9.13 10.75 1.75
N LEU A 70 8.14 10.11 1.12
CA LEU A 70 8.20 9.76 -0.30
C LEU A 70 8.26 11.01 -1.18
N ALA A 71 7.41 12.00 -0.90
CA ALA A 71 7.45 13.29 -1.58
C ALA A 71 8.80 13.99 -1.38
N ALA A 72 9.36 13.95 -0.16
CA ALA A 72 10.68 14.51 0.15
C ALA A 72 11.83 13.78 -0.57
N LYS A 73 11.73 12.46 -0.73
CA LYS A 73 12.66 11.63 -1.51
C LYS A 73 12.48 11.78 -3.03
N GLN A 74 11.57 12.65 -3.47
CA GLN A 74 11.16 12.81 -4.88
C GLN A 74 10.71 11.49 -5.51
N VAL A 75 10.17 10.58 -4.69
CA VAL A 75 9.56 9.35 -5.16
C VAL A 75 8.27 9.74 -5.87
N LYS A 76 8.32 9.69 -7.20
CA LYS A 76 7.18 10.01 -8.05
C LYS A 76 6.14 8.89 -8.08
N ASP A 77 6.55 7.70 -7.67
CA ASP A 77 5.73 6.51 -7.72
C ASP A 77 5.96 5.62 -6.49
N LEU A 78 4.89 5.30 -5.79
CA LEU A 78 4.93 4.38 -4.67
C LEU A 78 4.98 2.96 -5.21
N GLN A 79 5.95 2.17 -4.76
CA GLN A 79 5.97 0.74 -5.02
C GLN A 79 5.20 -0.01 -3.94
N VAL A 80 4.56 -1.11 -4.33
CA VAL A 80 3.91 -2.04 -3.40
C VAL A 80 4.93 -2.58 -2.38
N GLY A 81 6.16 -2.86 -2.77
CA GLY A 81 7.22 -3.30 -1.87
C GLY A 81 7.51 -2.30 -0.75
N GLU A 82 7.57 -1.00 -1.05
CA GLU A 82 7.79 0.06 -0.05
C GLU A 82 6.63 0.11 0.96
N LEU A 83 5.40 -0.08 0.48
CA LEU A 83 4.21 -0.13 1.33
C LEU A 83 4.19 -1.39 2.21
N VAL A 84 4.52 -2.56 1.65
CA VAL A 84 4.65 -3.82 2.39
C VAL A 84 5.72 -3.68 3.47
N ASP A 85 6.86 -3.07 3.15
CA ASP A 85 7.92 -2.78 4.12
C ASP A 85 7.46 -1.87 5.25
N PHE A 86 6.73 -0.81 4.92
CA PHE A 86 6.16 0.10 5.89
C PHE A 86 5.18 -0.63 6.82
N LEU A 87 4.26 -1.40 6.27
CA LEU A 87 3.28 -2.19 7.04
C LEU A 87 3.98 -3.24 7.91
N HIS A 88 4.99 -3.93 7.39
CA HIS A 88 5.76 -4.92 8.14
C HIS A 88 6.52 -4.31 9.34
N ARG A 89 6.85 -3.03 9.29
CA ARG A 89 7.49 -2.32 10.42
C ARG A 89 6.48 -1.78 11.43
N SER A 90 5.23 -1.55 11.01
CA SER A 90 4.16 -0.98 11.84
C SER A 90 3.26 -2.03 12.50
N LEU A 91 3.22 -3.27 12.00
CA LEU A 91 2.43 -4.41 12.49
C LEU A 91 3.23 -5.35 13.42
#